data_AF-A0ABD0NB80-F1
#
_entry.id   AF-A0ABD0NB80-F1
#
_cell.length_a   1.000
_cell.length_b   1.000
_cell.length_c   1.000
_cell.angle_alpha   90.00
_cell.angle_beta   90.00
_cell.angle_gamma   90.00
#
_symmetry.space_group_name_H-M   'P 1'
#
loop_
_entity.id
_entity.type
_entity.pdbx_description
1 polymer ?
#
loop_
_entity_poly.entity_id
_entity_poly.type
_entity_poly.pdbx_seq_one_letter_code
_entity_poly.pdbx_strand_id
1 'polypeptide(L)' 'CVTRWFDFDDPGKGGDFELLTDLHGNYPGEICPNPIGIQAQAVSGQPAYQTGNDIKL' A
#
# COMPACT_ATOMS: atom_id res chain seq x y z
N CYS A 1 -4.08 14.23 -7.27
CA CYS A 1 -3.40 13.00 -7.70
C CYS A 1 -3.97 11.90 -6.84
N VAL A 2 -4.71 10.97 -7.45
CA VAL A 2 -5.13 9.72 -6.81
C VAL A 2 -4.57 8.62 -7.70
N THR A 3 -3.83 7.70 -7.12
CA THR A 3 -3.20 6.61 -7.86
C THR A 3 -4.17 5.43 -7.95
N ARG A 4 -3.82 4.44 -8.77
CA ARG A 4 -4.41 3.09 -8.63
C ARG A 4 -3.97 2.46 -7.30
N TRP A 5 -4.54 1.29 -7.00
CA TRP A 5 -4.07 0.42 -5.93
C TRP A 5 -2.76 -0.28 -6.33
N PHE A 6 -1.92 -0.53 -5.32
CA PHE A 6 -0.67 -1.29 -5.42
C PHE A 6 -0.73 -2.45 -4.41
N ASP A 7 -0.13 -3.56 -4.81
CA ASP A 7 -0.10 -4.86 -4.12
C ASP A 7 1.22 -5.51 -4.56
N PHE A 8 2.31 -5.08 -3.92
CA PHE A 8 3.69 -5.37 -4.30
C PHE A 8 4.28 -6.53 -3.50
N ASP A 9 3.91 -6.66 -2.23
CA ASP A 9 4.31 -7.76 -1.35
C ASP A 9 3.11 -8.70 -1.08
N ASP A 10 3.41 -9.89 -0.57
CA ASP A 10 2.41 -10.87 -0.15
C ASP A 10 2.70 -11.26 1.32
N PRO A 11 1.67 -11.60 2.12
CA PRO A 11 1.85 -11.88 3.54
C PRO A 11 2.80 -13.06 3.80
N GLY A 12 3.92 -12.76 4.45
CA GLY A 12 4.93 -13.71 4.91
C GLY A 12 5.08 -13.77 6.43
N LYS A 13 6.20 -14.33 6.92
CA LYS A 13 6.52 -14.35 8.37
C LYS A 13 6.70 -12.95 8.97
N GLY A 14 7.02 -11.96 8.13
CA GLY A 14 7.27 -10.58 8.55
C GLY A 14 6.02 -9.69 8.51
N GLY A 15 4.94 -10.12 7.85
CA GLY A 15 3.83 -9.27 7.46
C GLY A 15 3.77 -9.09 5.95
N ASP A 16 3.11 -8.01 5.53
CA ASP A 16 2.85 -7.61 4.15
C ASP A 16 3.16 -6.10 4.05
N PHE A 17 4.00 -5.68 3.10
CA PHE A 17 4.61 -4.35 3.09
C PHE A 17 4.57 -3.63 1.73
N GLU A 18 3.77 -2.57 1.68
CA GLU A 18 3.69 -1.63 0.55
C GLU A 18 4.55 -0.38 0.79
N LEU A 19 5.88 -0.52 0.73
CA LEU A 19 6.79 0.59 1.02
C LEU A 19 6.87 1.59 -0.15
N LEU A 20 6.70 2.89 0.16
CA LEU A 20 6.75 3.95 -0.86
C LEU A 20 8.04 3.94 -1.69
N THR A 21 9.19 3.65 -1.06
CA THR A 21 10.49 3.58 -1.76
C THR A 21 10.51 2.46 -2.80
N ASP A 22 9.97 1.28 -2.47
CA ASP A 22 9.89 0.16 -3.39
C ASP A 22 8.89 0.44 -4.50
N LEU A 23 7.75 1.05 -4.18
CA LEU A 23 6.75 1.42 -5.19
C LEU A 23 7.26 2.50 -6.16
N HIS A 24 7.99 3.52 -5.69
CA HIS A 24 8.63 4.50 -6.58
C HIS A 24 9.66 3.86 -7.50
N GLY A 25 10.40 2.86 -7.02
CA GLY A 25 11.40 2.13 -7.80
C GLY A 25 10.78 1.20 -8.85
N ASN A 26 9.72 0.48 -8.49
CA ASN A 26 9.09 -0.53 -9.36
C ASN A 26 8.02 0.06 -10.30
N TYR A 27 7.43 1.20 -9.95
CA TYR A 27 6.38 1.88 -10.74
C TYR A 27 6.76 3.36 -11.01
N PRO A 28 7.84 3.62 -11.77
CA PRO A 28 8.36 4.96 -11.95
C PRO A 28 7.34 5.88 -12.64
N GLY A 29 6.99 6.98 -11.96
CA GLY A 29 6.05 7.99 -12.46
C GLY A 29 4.57 7.66 -12.24
N GLU A 30 4.23 6.48 -11.70
CA GLU A 30 2.84 6.15 -11.36
C GLU A 30 2.38 6.74 -10.02
N ILE A 31 3.33 6.97 -9.11
CA ILE A 31 3.09 7.61 -7.81
C ILE A 31 3.69 9.01 -7.81
N CYS A 32 2.93 9.95 -7.27
CA CYS A 32 3.39 11.32 -7.09
C CYS A 32 4.69 11.36 -6.25
N PRO A 33 5.72 12.17 -6.60
CA PRO A 33 7.02 12.14 -5.92
C PRO A 33 6.96 12.43 -4.42
N ASN A 34 6.02 13.28 -3.99
CA ASN A 34 5.78 13.61 -2.58
C ASN A 34 4.27 13.45 -2.30
N PRO A 35 3.79 12.24 -1.96
CA PRO A 35 2.39 12.04 -1.61
C PRO A 35 2.07 12.74 -0.28
N ILE A 36 0.85 13.29 -0.19
CA ILE A 36 0.36 14.00 1.01
C ILE A 36 -0.63 13.15 1.83
N GLY A 37 -0.88 11.91 1.42
CA GLY A 37 -1.80 10.99 2.06
C GLY A 37 -1.70 9.59 1.46
N ILE A 38 -2.25 8.61 2.17
CA ILE A 38 -2.26 7.20 1.80
C ILE A 38 -3.62 6.59 2.11
N GLN A 39 -3.99 5.54 1.37
CA GLN A 39 -5.15 4.70 1.63
C GLN A 39 -4.70 3.23 1.66
N ALA A 40 -5.35 2.43 2.50
CA ALA A 40 -5.09 0.99 2.60
C ALA A 40 -6.39 0.20 2.73
N GLN A 41 -6.43 -0.94 2.06
CA GLN A 41 -7.51 -1.92 2.10
C GLN A 41 -6.92 -3.30 1.77
N ALA A 42 -7.60 -4.37 2.19
CA ALA A 42 -7.23 -5.71 1.73
C ALA A 42 -7.52 -5.88 0.23
N VAL A 43 -6.89 -6.86 -0.43
CA VAL A 43 -7.14 -7.22 -1.84
C VAL A 43 -8.63 -7.54 -2.09
N SER A 44 -9.33 -8.05 -1.08
CA SER A 44 -10.79 -8.29 -1.12
C SER A 44 -11.65 -7.01 -1.21
N GLY A 45 -11.05 -5.83 -1.04
CA GLY A 45 -11.72 -4.54 -0.94
C GLY A 45 -12.23 -4.20 0.47
N GLN A 46 -11.93 -5.05 1.46
CA GLN A 46 -12.27 -4.76 2.85
C GLN A 46 -11.42 -3.58 3.38
N PRO A 47 -12.04 -2.51 3.91
CA PRO A 47 -11.30 -1.39 4.49
C PRO A 47 -10.40 -1.83 5.63
N ALA A 48 -9.20 -1.24 5.72
CA ALA A 48 -8.18 -1.56 6.75
C ALA A 48 -8.77 -1.65 8.18
N TYR A 49 -9.56 -0.66 8.59
CA TYR A 49 -10.16 -0.57 9.93
C TYR A 49 -11.18 -1.67 10.26
N GLN A 50 -11.61 -2.46 9.26
CA GLN A 50 -12.55 -3.57 9.46
C GLN A 50 -11.86 -4.94 9.46
N THR A 51 -10.57 -5.01 9.10
CA THR A 51 -9.85 -6.28 8.96
C THR A 51 -9.53 -6.95 10.30
N GLY A 52 -9.41 -6.15 11.37
CA GLY A 52 -8.94 -6.63 12.68
C GLY A 52 -7.42 -6.84 12.78
N ASN A 53 -6.65 -6.47 11.74
CA ASN A 53 -5.19 -6.53 11.74
C ASN A 53 -4.59 -5.24 12.32
N ASP A 54 -3.39 -5.34 12.91
CA ASP A 54 -2.58 -4.20 13.30
C ASP A 54 -1.86 -3.61 12.08
N ILE A 55 -2.45 -2.57 11.47
CA ILE A 55 -1.94 -1.94 10.25
C ILE A 55 -1.24 -0.62 10.59
N LYS A 56 -0.04 -0.42 10.02
CA LYS A 56 0.73 0.82 10.14
C LYS A 56 0.85 1.48 8.77
N LEU A 57 0.44 2.75 8.71
CA LEU A 57 0.50 3.62 7.53
C LEU A 57 1.61 4.65 7.66
#